data_AF-M0MWZ5-F1
#
_entry.id   AF-M0MWZ5-F1
#
_cell.length_a   1.000
_cell.length_b   1.000
_cell.length_c   1.000
_cell.angle_alpha   90.00
_cell.angle_beta   90.00
_cell.angle_gamma   90.00
#
_symmetry.space_group_name_H-M   'P 1'
#
loop_
_entity.id
_entity.type
_entity.pdbx_description
1 polymer ?
#
loop_
_entity_poly.entity_id
_entity_poly.type
_entity_poly.pdbx_seq_one_letter_code
_entity_poly.pdbx_strand_id
1 'polypeptide(L)'
;MSVRSLLADLQAWLANGRVTRRFLELVSAVRFGKFASVGVVGALFDVTTATALRELGVYPEVAVFVGIEVSVVVMFFLNDNWTFSEEGTGGIRPTLRRLARSNLVRTGGILVQLGMFRLLYRAIGIDFAIAGLDAWFVVSKLGGIGAGLLVNFVAESLFTWQVHTGPGEG
;
A
#
# COMPACT_ATOMS: atom_id res chain seq x y z
N MET A 1 -33.18 -27.14 -18.16
CA MET A 1 -32.76 -26.42 -16.94
C MET A 1 -33.77 -25.30 -16.68
N SER A 2 -34.31 -25.17 -15.47
CA SER A 2 -35.46 -24.30 -15.17
C SER A 2 -35.02 -22.95 -14.62
N VAL A 3 -35.74 -21.87 -14.93
CA VAL A 3 -35.48 -20.51 -14.39
C VAL A 3 -35.44 -20.50 -12.86
N ARG A 4 -36.24 -21.38 -12.21
CA ARG A 4 -36.24 -21.52 -10.75
C ARG A 4 -34.95 -22.14 -10.20
N SER A 5 -34.30 -23.04 -10.93
CA SER A 5 -33.02 -23.63 -10.48
C SER A 5 -31.89 -22.62 -10.61
N LEU A 6 -31.86 -21.84 -11.70
CA LEU A 6 -30.91 -20.74 -11.88
C LEU A 6 -31.02 -19.67 -10.79
N LEU A 7 -32.23 -19.28 -10.40
CA LEU A 7 -32.44 -18.31 -9.33
C LEU A 7 -32.06 -18.85 -7.95
N ALA A 8 -32.30 -20.15 -7.70
CA ALA A 8 -31.87 -20.80 -6.47
C ALA A 8 -30.34 -20.91 -6.38
N ASP A 9 -29.67 -21.26 -7.49
CA ASP A 9 -28.21 -21.30 -7.57
C ASP A 9 -27.60 -19.90 -7.41
N LEU A 10 -28.22 -18.87 -8.00
CA LEU A 10 -27.80 -17.48 -7.85
C LEU A 10 -28.00 -16.98 -6.41
N GLN A 11 -29.14 -17.30 -5.78
CA GLN A 11 -29.39 -16.97 -4.37
C GLN A 11 -28.43 -17.73 -3.44
N ALA A 12 -28.12 -18.99 -3.72
CA ALA A 12 -27.14 -19.77 -2.96
C ALA A 12 -25.71 -19.23 -3.14
N TRP A 13 -25.37 -18.75 -4.35
CA TRP A 13 -24.09 -18.08 -4.63
C TRP A 13 -23.97 -16.73 -3.92
N LEU A 14 -25.04 -15.91 -3.93
CA LEU A 14 -25.10 -14.63 -3.20
C LEU A 14 -25.13 -14.82 -1.67
N ALA A 15 -25.75 -15.89 -1.18
CA ALA A 15 -25.77 -16.27 0.24
C ALA A 15 -24.48 -16.99 0.69
N ASN A 16 -23.57 -17.29 -0.23
CA ASN A 16 -22.34 -18.00 0.09
C ASN A 16 -21.32 -17.05 0.74
N GLY A 17 -21.40 -16.92 2.07
CA GLY A 17 -20.50 -16.09 2.88
C GLY A 17 -19.00 -16.41 2.76
N ARG A 18 -18.63 -17.46 2.00
CA ARG A 18 -17.24 -17.79 1.65
C ARG A 18 -16.62 -16.78 0.68
N VAL A 19 -17.36 -16.27 -0.31
CA VAL A 19 -16.84 -15.26 -1.24
C VAL A 19 -16.67 -13.94 -0.52
N THR A 20 -17.66 -13.55 0.29
CA THR A 20 -17.61 -12.36 1.14
C THR A 20 -16.48 -12.48 2.18
N ARG A 21 -16.26 -13.65 2.80
CA ARG A 21 -15.10 -13.87 3.69
C ARG A 21 -13.77 -13.77 2.96
N ARG A 22 -13.61 -14.38 1.78
CA ARG A 22 -12.37 -14.26 0.99
C ARG A 22 -12.11 -12.81 0.57
N PHE A 23 -13.15 -12.05 0.24
CA PHE A 23 -13.04 -10.62 -0.06
C PHE A 23 -12.76 -9.77 1.20
N LEU A 24 -13.31 -10.14 2.36
CA LEU A 24 -13.06 -9.48 3.65
C LEU A 24 -11.68 -9.85 4.22
N GLU A 25 -11.15 -11.03 3.92
CA GLU A 25 -9.77 -11.45 4.21
C GLU A 25 -8.77 -10.68 3.34
N LEU A 26 -9.13 -10.43 2.07
CA LEU A 26 -8.39 -9.55 1.16
C LEU A 26 -8.45 -8.07 1.57
N VAL A 27 -9.53 -7.63 2.22
CA VAL A 27 -9.73 -6.27 2.73
C VAL A 27 -9.84 -6.29 4.26
N SER A 28 -8.83 -6.87 4.91
CA SER A 28 -8.73 -6.81 6.37
C SER A 28 -8.44 -5.37 6.79
N ALA A 29 -9.44 -4.72 7.41
CA ALA A 29 -9.28 -3.36 7.96
C ALA A 29 -8.14 -3.30 9.01
N VAL A 30 -7.89 -4.39 9.73
CA VAL A 30 -6.77 -4.51 10.67
C VAL A 30 -5.44 -4.52 9.91
N ARG A 31 -5.29 -5.33 8.86
CA ARG A 31 -4.06 -5.35 8.04
C ARG A 31 -3.85 -4.01 7.34
N PHE A 32 -4.92 -3.38 6.85
CA PHE A 32 -4.86 -2.04 6.28
C PHE A 32 -4.38 -1.01 7.31
N GLY A 33 -4.93 -1.02 8.53
CA GLY A 33 -4.51 -0.13 9.61
C GLY A 33 -3.04 -0.33 10.01
N LYS A 34 -2.58 -1.58 10.08
CA LYS A 34 -1.16 -1.90 10.28
C LYS A 34 -0.30 -1.38 9.14
N PHE A 35 -0.67 -1.67 7.89
CA PHE A 35 0.05 -1.23 6.70
C PHE A 35 0.17 0.30 6.62
N ALA A 36 -0.93 1.02 6.90
CA ALA A 36 -0.94 2.47 6.96
C ALA A 36 -0.02 3.00 8.08
N SER A 37 -0.06 2.38 9.27
CA SER A 37 0.83 2.72 10.39
C SER A 37 2.30 2.49 10.04
N VAL A 38 2.62 1.37 9.38
CA VAL A 38 3.97 1.09 8.88
C VAL A 38 4.41 2.15 7.88
N GLY A 39 3.51 2.62 7.01
CA GLY A 39 3.78 3.74 6.11
C GLY A 39 4.14 5.03 6.83
N VAL A 40 3.43 5.37 7.92
CA VAL A 40 3.77 6.53 8.76
C VAL A 40 5.14 6.37 9.40
N VAL A 41 5.44 5.19 9.95
CA VAL A 41 6.77 4.90 10.53
C VAL A 41 7.86 5.03 9.47
N GLY A 42 7.65 4.50 8.26
CA GLY A 42 8.57 4.67 7.14
C GLY A 42 8.82 6.13 6.81
N ALA A 43 7.78 6.95 6.74
CA ALA A 43 7.91 8.39 6.49
C ALA A 43 8.74 9.11 7.57
N LEU A 44 8.61 8.71 8.83
CA LEU A 44 9.44 9.23 9.92
C LEU A 44 10.90 8.83 9.74
N PHE A 45 11.18 7.57 9.42
CA PHE A 45 12.55 7.09 9.17
C PHE A 45 13.20 7.79 7.97
N ASP A 46 12.45 8.04 6.89
CA ASP A 46 12.90 8.81 5.73
C ASP A 46 13.35 10.21 6.17
N VAL A 47 12.42 10.98 6.74
CA VAL A 47 12.66 12.37 7.14
C VAL A 47 13.81 12.47 8.14
N THR A 48 13.82 11.63 9.18
CA THR A 48 14.87 11.67 10.21
C THR A 48 16.23 11.30 9.63
N THR A 49 16.32 10.25 8.81
CA THR A 49 17.60 9.81 8.22
C THR A 49 18.13 10.85 7.24
N ALA A 50 17.29 11.35 6.33
CA ALA A 50 17.68 12.37 5.37
C ALA A 50 18.11 13.66 6.07
N THR A 51 17.38 14.09 7.10
CA THR A 51 17.74 15.29 7.89
C THR A 51 19.08 15.09 8.60
N ALA A 52 19.27 13.96 9.30
CA ALA A 52 20.50 13.69 10.03
C ALA A 52 21.72 13.68 9.11
N LEU A 53 21.64 13.01 7.95
CA LEU A 53 22.73 12.99 6.96
C LEU A 53 23.02 14.38 6.40
N ARG A 54 21.98 15.16 6.10
CA ARG A 54 22.12 16.55 5.63
C ARG A 54 22.82 17.43 6.67
N GLU A 55 22.46 17.32 7.95
CA GLU A 55 23.15 18.04 9.04
C GLU A 55 24.61 17.60 9.23
N LEU A 56 24.93 16.35 8.89
CA LEU A 56 26.31 15.84 8.87
C LEU A 56 27.11 16.25 7.61
N GLY A 57 26.52 17.07 6.73
CA GLY A 57 27.19 17.59 5.53
C GLY A 57 27.10 16.67 4.30
N VAL A 58 26.27 15.62 4.34
CA VAL A 58 26.00 14.80 3.14
C VAL A 58 25.22 15.63 2.13
N TYR A 59 25.54 15.45 0.84
CA TYR A 59 24.86 16.12 -0.26
C TYR A 59 23.32 15.85 -0.20
N PRO A 60 22.45 16.87 -0.28
CA PRO A 60 21.02 16.71 0.03
C PRO A 60 20.31 15.61 -0.77
N GLU A 61 20.65 15.47 -2.06
CA GLU A 61 20.07 14.48 -2.95
C GLU A 61 20.47 13.06 -2.55
N VAL A 62 21.71 12.88 -2.07
CA VAL A 62 22.18 11.60 -1.52
C VAL A 62 21.51 11.32 -0.17
N ALA A 63 21.36 12.34 0.69
CA ALA A 63 20.70 12.20 1.98
C ALA A 63 19.23 11.77 1.83
N VAL A 64 18.49 12.40 0.90
CA VAL A 64 17.11 12.03 0.55
C VAL A 64 17.05 10.61 -0.02
N PHE A 65 17.95 10.27 -0.94
CA PHE A 65 17.99 8.91 -1.50
C PHE A 65 18.20 7.85 -0.42
N VAL A 66 19.15 8.07 0.49
CA VAL A 66 19.40 7.14 1.61
C VAL A 66 18.20 7.08 2.56
N GLY A 67 17.54 8.21 2.86
CA GLY A 67 16.32 8.24 3.65
C GLY A 67 15.21 7.36 3.07
N ILE A 68 15.00 7.45 1.76
CA ILE A 68 14.03 6.62 1.03
C ILE A 68 14.39 5.13 1.16
N GLU A 69 15.64 4.75 0.93
CA GLU A 69 16.07 3.34 1.03
C GLU A 69 15.90 2.79 2.46
N VAL A 70 16.30 3.56 3.48
CA VAL A 70 16.08 3.17 4.89
C VAL A 70 14.59 2.97 5.18
N SER A 71 13.75 3.92 4.73
CA SER A 71 12.30 3.83 4.88
C SER A 71 11.72 2.59 4.21
N VAL A 72 12.12 2.30 2.97
CA VAL A 72 11.67 1.11 2.22
C VAL A 72 12.02 -0.17 2.97
N VAL A 73 13.25 -0.29 3.46
CA VAL A 73 13.72 -1.47 4.21
C VAL A 73 12.96 -1.63 5.53
N VAL A 74 12.82 -0.56 6.30
CA VAL A 74 12.08 -0.57 7.57
C VAL A 74 10.62 -0.95 7.34
N MET A 75 9.95 -0.33 6.37
CA MET A 75 8.57 -0.65 6.03
C MET A 75 8.41 -2.10 5.59
N PHE A 76 9.33 -2.62 4.78
CA PHE A 76 9.29 -4.01 4.34
C PHE A 76 9.36 -4.96 5.53
N PHE A 77 10.34 -4.80 6.42
CA PHE A 77 10.50 -5.69 7.57
C PHE A 77 9.35 -5.56 8.57
N LEU A 78 8.82 -4.37 8.82
CA LEU A 78 7.64 -4.22 9.66
C LEU A 78 6.42 -4.92 9.04
N ASN A 79 6.23 -4.80 7.72
CA ASN A 79 5.15 -5.52 7.06
C ASN A 79 5.35 -7.04 7.10
N ASP A 80 6.55 -7.54 6.85
CA ASP A 80 6.87 -8.98 6.84
C ASP A 80 6.72 -9.61 8.24
N ASN A 81 7.08 -8.88 9.30
CA ASN A 81 7.08 -9.41 10.67
C ASN A 81 5.84 -9.04 11.50
N TRP A 82 5.00 -8.10 11.05
CA TRP A 82 3.83 -7.64 11.83
C TRP A 82 2.52 -7.52 11.04
N THR A 83 2.55 -6.94 9.84
CA THR A 83 1.32 -6.80 9.02
C THR A 83 0.90 -8.14 8.42
N PHE A 84 1.87 -8.90 7.92
CA PHE A 84 1.70 -10.17 7.22
C PHE A 84 2.52 -11.28 7.88
N SER A 85 2.67 -11.24 9.21
CA SER A 85 3.50 -12.18 9.98
C SER A 85 3.08 -13.65 9.86
N GLU A 86 1.82 -13.89 9.48
CA GLU A 86 1.27 -15.23 9.25
C GLU A 86 1.55 -15.73 7.82
N GLU A 87 2.07 -14.87 6.96
CA GLU A 87 2.22 -15.09 5.52
C GLU A 87 3.70 -15.22 5.14
N GLY A 88 4.00 -16.24 4.34
CA GLY A 88 5.32 -16.43 3.76
C GLY A 88 6.21 -17.45 4.48
N THR A 89 7.11 -18.03 3.71
CA THR A 89 8.10 -19.00 4.20
C THR A 89 9.33 -18.28 4.75
N GLY A 90 9.88 -18.84 5.82
CA GLY A 90 11.12 -18.36 6.43
C GLY A 90 12.34 -18.59 5.53
N GLY A 91 13.40 -17.81 5.75
CA GLY A 91 14.69 -17.94 5.07
C GLY A 91 15.04 -16.76 4.16
N ILE A 92 16.34 -16.60 3.91
CA ILE A 92 16.91 -15.43 3.22
C ILE A 92 16.39 -15.29 1.79
N ARG A 93 16.38 -16.39 1.02
CA ARG A 93 15.98 -16.35 -0.39
C ARG A 93 14.49 -15.98 -0.59
N PRO A 94 13.53 -16.59 0.15
CA PRO A 94 12.13 -16.14 0.13
C PRO A 94 11.96 -14.66 0.53
N THR A 95 12.65 -14.20 1.58
CA THR A 95 12.58 -12.81 2.03
C THR A 95 13.08 -11.83 0.97
N LEU A 96 14.23 -12.10 0.34
CA LEU A 96 14.75 -11.25 -0.74
C LEU A 96 13.82 -11.20 -1.95
N ARG A 97 13.18 -12.32 -2.30
CA ARG A 97 12.17 -12.36 -3.37
C ARG A 97 10.97 -11.49 -3.05
N ARG A 98 10.48 -11.52 -1.80
CA ARG A 98 9.39 -10.65 -1.33
C ARG A 98 9.81 -9.17 -1.33
N LEU A 99 11.03 -8.85 -0.89
CA LEU A 99 11.56 -7.49 -0.91
C LEU A 99 11.61 -6.92 -2.34
N ALA A 100 12.12 -7.69 -3.30
CA ALA A 100 12.16 -7.29 -4.70
C ALA A 100 10.75 -7.05 -5.26
N ARG A 101 9.80 -7.94 -4.95
CA ARG A 101 8.40 -7.81 -5.37
C ARG A 101 7.73 -6.59 -4.73
N SER A 102 7.96 -6.34 -3.45
CA SER A 102 7.45 -5.16 -2.73
C SER A 102 7.94 -3.86 -3.37
N ASN A 103 9.21 -3.77 -3.77
CA ASN A 103 9.75 -2.59 -4.47
C ASN A 103 9.05 -2.35 -5.82
N LEU A 104 8.82 -3.40 -6.60
CA LEU A 104 8.09 -3.30 -7.88
C LEU A 104 6.65 -2.84 -7.66
N VAL A 105 5.96 -3.42 -6.68
CA VAL A 105 4.58 -3.05 -6.33
C VAL A 105 4.50 -1.59 -5.89
N ARG A 106 5.41 -1.15 -5.00
CA ARG A 106 5.49 0.23 -4.50
C ARG A 106 5.69 1.24 -5.61
N THR A 107 6.49 0.91 -6.61
CA THR A 107 6.66 1.75 -7.81
C THR A 107 5.32 1.96 -8.52
N GLY A 108 4.50 0.92 -8.66
CA GLY A 108 3.15 1.03 -9.19
C GLY A 108 2.24 1.95 -8.36
N GLY A 109 2.27 1.83 -7.03
CA GLY A 109 1.50 2.73 -6.16
C GLY A 109 1.94 4.19 -6.24
N ILE A 110 3.23 4.46 -6.41
CA ILE A 110 3.75 5.82 -6.65
C ILE A 110 3.18 6.38 -7.95
N LEU A 111 3.15 5.59 -9.03
CA LEU A 111 2.57 6.01 -10.30
C LEU A 111 1.07 6.34 -10.16
N VAL A 112 0.32 5.52 -9.41
CA VAL A 112 -1.09 5.79 -9.09
C VAL A 112 -1.24 7.08 -8.30
N GLN A 113 -0.40 7.30 -7.29
CA GLN A 113 -0.41 8.52 -6.49
C GLN A 113 -0.17 9.76 -7.35
N LEU A 114 0.83 9.73 -8.23
CA LEU A 114 1.16 10.83 -9.13
C LEU A 114 0.04 11.07 -10.15
N GLY A 115 -0.53 10.00 -10.72
CA GLY A 115 -1.64 10.07 -11.65
C GLY A 115 -2.90 10.65 -11.01
N MET A 116 -3.24 10.20 -9.81
CA MET A 116 -4.39 10.70 -9.05
C MET A 116 -4.20 12.16 -8.63
N PHE A 117 -3.02 12.54 -8.13
CA PHE A 117 -2.72 13.94 -7.85
C PHE A 117 -2.90 14.81 -9.11
N ARG A 118 -2.35 14.37 -10.25
CA ARG A 118 -2.48 15.09 -11.52
C ARG A 118 -3.94 15.20 -11.95
N LEU A 119 -4.73 14.13 -11.84
CA LEU A 119 -6.16 14.14 -12.15
C LEU A 119 -6.89 15.18 -11.30
N LEU A 120 -6.78 15.11 -9.98
CA LEU A 120 -7.48 16.01 -9.05
C LEU A 120 -7.02 17.46 -9.22
N TYR A 121 -5.70 17.69 -9.25
CA TYR A 121 -5.15 19.04 -9.25
C TYR A 121 -5.20 19.73 -10.61
N ARG A 122 -4.93 19.01 -11.70
CA ARG A 122 -4.80 19.61 -13.05
C ARG A 122 -6.02 19.42 -13.94
N ALA A 123 -6.69 18.27 -13.87
CA ALA A 123 -7.83 18.01 -14.73
C ALA A 123 -9.15 18.46 -14.10
N ILE A 124 -9.34 18.24 -12.80
CA ILE A 124 -10.53 18.73 -12.07
C ILE A 124 -10.34 20.19 -11.64
N GLY A 125 -9.20 20.51 -11.01
CA GLY A 125 -8.75 21.90 -10.78
C GLY A 125 -9.77 22.81 -10.12
N ILE A 126 -10.14 22.54 -8.86
CA ILE A 126 -11.09 23.36 -8.10
C ILE A 126 -10.36 24.56 -7.50
N ASP A 127 -10.91 25.76 -7.69
CA ASP A 127 -10.45 26.97 -7.00
C ASP A 127 -10.98 26.96 -5.56
N PHE A 128 -10.15 26.46 -4.63
CA PHE A 128 -10.47 26.34 -3.22
C PHE A 128 -9.27 26.74 -2.36
N ALA A 129 -9.40 27.87 -1.68
CA ALA A 129 -8.36 28.43 -0.81
C ALA A 129 -8.85 28.60 0.64
N ILE A 130 -7.95 28.37 1.60
CA ILE A 130 -8.18 28.61 3.03
C ILE A 130 -7.02 29.46 3.56
N ALA A 131 -7.30 30.61 4.16
CA ALA A 131 -6.29 31.52 4.71
C ALA A 131 -5.18 31.91 3.70
N GLY A 132 -5.53 32.05 2.42
CA GLY A 132 -4.59 32.38 1.33
C GLY A 132 -3.74 31.20 0.84
N LEU A 133 -3.94 30.00 1.38
CA LEU A 133 -3.30 28.77 0.93
C LEU A 133 -4.19 28.02 -0.05
N ASP A 134 -3.59 27.45 -1.10
CA ASP A 134 -4.25 26.54 -2.04
C ASP A 134 -4.62 25.23 -1.31
N ALA A 135 -5.84 25.18 -0.78
CA ALA A 135 -6.34 24.03 -0.04
C ALA A 135 -6.63 22.86 -0.98
N TRP A 136 -6.98 23.14 -2.25
CA TRP A 136 -7.18 22.10 -3.26
C TRP A 136 -5.90 21.33 -3.58
N PHE A 137 -4.74 22.00 -3.59
CA PHE A 137 -3.44 21.34 -3.73
C PHE A 137 -3.22 20.29 -2.63
N VAL A 138 -3.51 20.64 -1.38
CA VAL A 138 -3.37 19.73 -0.24
C VAL A 138 -4.34 18.55 -0.36
N VAL A 139 -5.61 18.81 -0.65
CA VAL A 139 -6.62 17.76 -0.87
C VAL A 139 -6.21 16.82 -2.00
N SER A 140 -5.73 17.36 -3.12
CA SER A 140 -5.25 16.58 -4.26
C SER A 140 -4.06 15.71 -3.90
N LYS A 141 -3.12 16.24 -3.11
CA LYS A 141 -1.94 15.50 -2.63
C LYS A 141 -2.35 14.37 -1.69
N LEU A 142 -3.23 14.63 -0.73
CA LEU A 142 -3.75 13.61 0.19
C LEU A 142 -4.56 12.54 -0.55
N GLY A 143 -5.37 12.93 -1.55
CA GLY A 143 -6.08 12.01 -2.41
C GLY A 143 -5.15 11.10 -3.20
N GLY A 144 -4.06 11.65 -3.75
CA GLY A 144 -2.99 10.88 -4.38
C GLY A 144 -2.35 9.87 -3.42
N ILE A 145 -1.92 10.32 -2.23
CA ILE A 145 -1.34 9.46 -1.20
C ILE A 145 -2.31 8.34 -0.81
N GLY A 146 -3.59 8.67 -0.59
CA GLY A 146 -4.63 7.71 -0.23
C GLY A 146 -4.86 6.65 -1.31
N ALA A 147 -4.94 7.07 -2.58
CA ALA A 147 -5.08 6.16 -3.71
C ALA A 147 -3.86 5.24 -3.87
N GLY A 148 -2.65 5.80 -3.79
CA GLY A 148 -1.41 5.03 -3.83
C GLY A 148 -1.28 4.05 -2.67
N LEU A 149 -1.64 4.47 -1.46
CA LEU A 149 -1.68 3.62 -0.26
C LEU A 149 -2.64 2.44 -0.44
N LEU A 150 -3.85 2.70 -0.92
CA LEU A 150 -4.85 1.66 -1.15
C LEU A 150 -4.39 0.65 -2.19
N VAL A 151 -3.91 1.12 -3.34
CA VAL A 151 -3.39 0.23 -4.40
C VAL A 151 -2.19 -0.55 -3.90
N ASN A 152 -1.26 0.08 -3.19
CA ASN A 152 -0.13 -0.62 -2.59
C ASN A 152 -0.59 -1.69 -1.60
N PHE A 153 -1.52 -1.38 -0.70
CA PHE A 153 -2.02 -2.37 0.26
C PHE A 153 -2.62 -3.60 -0.44
N VAL A 154 -3.47 -3.37 -1.45
CA VAL A 154 -4.10 -4.45 -2.22
C VAL A 154 -3.05 -5.25 -2.99
N ALA A 155 -2.16 -4.57 -3.71
CA ALA A 155 -1.15 -5.22 -4.53
C ALA A 155 -0.09 -5.95 -3.70
N GLU A 156 0.33 -5.40 -2.55
CA GLU A 156 1.24 -6.07 -1.61
C GLU A 156 0.58 -7.32 -1.02
N SER A 157 -0.71 -7.24 -0.66
CA SER A 157 -1.48 -8.38 -0.15
C SER A 157 -1.62 -9.49 -1.19
N LEU A 158 -1.88 -9.14 -2.45
CA LEU A 158 -2.09 -10.10 -3.53
C LEU A 158 -0.80 -10.67 -4.11
N PHE A 159 0.18 -9.81 -4.39
CA PHE A 159 1.39 -10.20 -5.10
C PHE A 159 2.51 -10.52 -4.13
N THR A 160 2.79 -9.69 -3.13
CA THR A 160 3.96 -9.87 -2.26
C THR A 160 3.76 -10.97 -1.23
N TRP A 161 2.68 -10.87 -0.45
CA TRP A 161 2.39 -11.82 0.63
C TRP A 161 1.34 -12.86 0.26
N GLN A 162 0.69 -12.74 -0.90
CA GLN A 162 -0.22 -13.76 -1.46
C GLN A 162 -1.25 -14.26 -0.45
N VAL A 163 -1.89 -13.36 0.29
CA VAL A 163 -2.82 -13.69 1.41
C VAL A 163 -4.02 -14.56 1.02
N HIS A 164 -4.22 -14.81 -0.27
CA HIS A 164 -5.27 -15.63 -0.85
C HIS A 164 -4.85 -17.08 -1.08
N THR A 165 -3.55 -17.37 -1.14
CA THR A 165 -3.03 -18.74 -1.20
C THR A 165 -2.91 -19.23 0.24
N GLY A 166 -3.71 -20.22 0.63
CA GLY A 166 -3.63 -20.78 1.98
C GLY A 166 -2.22 -21.30 2.30
N PRO A 167 -1.87 -21.48 3.59
CA PRO A 167 -0.53 -21.91 3.98
C PRO A 167 -0.25 -23.31 3.40
N GLY A 168 0.53 -23.40 2.31
CA GLY A 168 0.99 -24.68 1.76
C GLY A 168 1.20 -24.82 0.25
N GLU A 169 0.87 -23.85 -0.60
CA GLU A 169 0.97 -24.02 -2.07
C GLU A 169 2.11 -23.23 -2.77
N GLY A 170 3.17 -22.83 -2.05
CA GLY A 170 4.26 -22.00 -2.59
C GLY A 170 5.68 -22.46 -2.29
#